data_AF-A0A941YB80-F1
#
_entry.id   AF-A0A941YB80-F1
#
_cell.length_a   1.000
_cell.length_b   1.000
_cell.length_c   1.000
_cell.angle_alpha   90.00
_cell.angle_beta   90.00
_cell.angle_gamma   90.00
#
_symmetry.space_group_name_H-M   'P 1'
#
loop_
_entity.id
_entity.type
_entity.pdbx_description
1 polymer ?
#
loop_
_entity_poly.entity_id
_entity_poly.type
_entity_poly.pdbx_seq_one_letter_code
_entity_poly.pdbx_strand_id
1 'polypeptide(L)'
;MAELCGNLWEHNLARVVIVDVTDDYRLMQPPLPSDFYPVLKETYMPKYKLIDRLPATELVSGYLYDWHESPENDHDVWYVGVVLEELANELLANTIHA
;
A
#
# COMPACT_ATOMS: atom_id res chain seq x y z
N MET A 1 -32.67 10.09 22.45
CA MET A 1 -31.99 8.93 21.85
C MET A 1 -31.12 9.49 20.74
N ALA A 2 -29.82 9.23 20.75
CA ALA A 2 -28.95 9.68 19.67
C ALA A 2 -29.13 8.72 18.49
N GLU A 3 -29.71 9.18 17.39
CA GLU A 3 -29.66 8.47 16.12
C GLU A 3 -28.22 8.51 15.62
N LEU A 4 -27.62 7.33 15.46
CA LEU A 4 -26.40 7.18 14.68
C LEU A 4 -26.78 7.35 13.20
N CYS A 5 -26.80 8.58 12.72
CA CYS A 5 -26.90 8.86 11.29
C CYS A 5 -25.56 8.49 10.63
N GLY A 6 -25.49 7.30 10.02
CA GLY A 6 -24.39 6.93 9.13
C GLY A 6 -23.78 5.55 9.39
N ASN A 7 -22.76 5.25 8.60
CA ASN A 7 -22.03 3.99 8.60
C ASN A 7 -20.86 4.07 9.60
N LEU A 8 -21.04 3.52 10.81
CA LEU A 8 -19.99 3.49 11.85
C LEU A 8 -18.63 2.93 11.41
N TRP A 9 -18.62 2.10 10.35
CA TRP A 9 -17.39 1.53 9.81
C TRP A 9 -16.51 2.58 9.11
N GLU A 10 -17.07 3.64 8.54
CA GLU A 10 -16.33 4.71 7.83
C GLU A 10 -15.39 5.50 8.77
N HIS A 11 -15.70 5.49 10.07
CA HIS A 11 -14.88 6.13 11.11
C HIS A 11 -13.75 5.24 11.63
N ASN A 12 -13.83 3.91 11.43
CA ASN A 12 -12.92 2.95 12.04
C ASN A 12 -12.07 2.17 11.03
N LEU A 13 -12.53 2.08 9.78
CA LEU A 13 -11.86 1.38 8.69
C LEU A 13 -11.40 2.37 7.62
N ALA A 14 -10.20 2.15 7.08
CA ALA A 14 -9.71 2.78 5.86
C ALA A 14 -9.85 1.80 4.70
N ARG A 15 -10.23 2.32 3.54
CA ARG A 15 -10.09 1.61 2.27
C ARG A 15 -8.63 1.70 1.83
N VAL A 16 -8.01 0.54 1.60
CA VAL A 16 -6.62 0.40 1.19
C VAL A 16 -6.58 -0.30 -0.16
N VAL A 17 -5.97 0.36 -1.14
CA VAL A 17 -5.73 -0.14 -2.49
C VAL A 17 -4.25 -0.47 -2.60
N ILE A 18 -3.95 -1.75 -2.82
CA ILE A 18 -2.58 -2.25 -2.95
C ILE A 18 -2.23 -2.29 -4.44
N VAL A 19 -1.15 -1.62 -4.81
CA VAL A 19 -0.70 -1.44 -6.18
C VAL A 19 0.70 -2.01 -6.40
N ASP A 20 0.93 -2.56 -7.59
CA ASP A 20 2.23 -3.11 -7.97
C ASP A 20 3.15 -2.01 -8.53
N VAL A 21 4.28 -1.77 -7.86
CA VAL A 21 5.30 -0.79 -8.27
C VAL A 21 6.59 -1.45 -8.75
N THR A 22 6.56 -2.76 -9.00
CA THR A 22 7.73 -3.55 -9.42
C THR A 22 8.43 -2.97 -10.65
N ASP A 23 7.66 -2.45 -11.60
CA ASP A 23 8.21 -1.95 -12.86
C ASP A 23 9.03 -0.66 -12.71
N ASP A 24 8.82 0.13 -11.65
CA ASP A 24 9.66 1.30 -11.34
C ASP A 24 11.12 0.87 -11.15
N TYR A 25 11.31 -0.24 -10.44
CA TYR A 25 12.61 -0.84 -10.18
C TYR A 25 13.17 -1.59 -11.41
N ARG A 26 12.34 -2.29 -12.17
CA ARG A 26 12.78 -2.99 -13.39
C ARG A 26 13.24 -2.03 -14.48
N LEU A 27 12.51 -0.94 -14.66
CA LEU A 27 12.72 0.02 -15.74
C LEU A 27 13.56 1.22 -15.32
N MET A 28 13.93 1.33 -14.04
CA MET A 28 14.61 2.49 -13.45
C MET A 28 13.88 3.80 -13.78
N GLN A 29 12.54 3.76 -13.74
CA GLN A 29 11.69 4.90 -14.06
C GLN A 29 11.34 5.69 -12.80
N PRO A 30 11.09 7.01 -12.94
CA PRO A 30 10.54 7.78 -11.84
C PRO A 30 9.13 7.25 -11.49
N PRO A 31 8.74 7.30 -10.21
CA PRO A 31 7.42 6.86 -9.78
C PRO A 31 6.31 7.66 -10.48
N LEU A 32 5.27 6.95 -10.88
CA LEU A 32 4.04 7.49 -11.44
C LEU A 32 3.06 7.88 -10.33
N PRO A 33 2.01 8.66 -10.65
CA PRO A 33 0.91 8.86 -9.71
C PRO A 33 0.21 7.52 -9.40
N SER A 34 -0.26 7.38 -8.16
CA SER A 34 -0.82 6.13 -7.59
C SER A 34 -1.89 5.45 -8.46
N ASP A 35 -2.71 6.22 -9.17
CA ASP A 35 -3.79 5.72 -10.03
C ASP A 35 -3.31 5.01 -11.31
N PHE A 36 -2.03 5.12 -11.68
CA PHE A 36 -1.48 4.54 -12.90
C PHE A 36 -0.88 3.14 -12.69
N TYR A 37 -0.74 2.70 -11.45
CA TYR A 37 -0.20 1.38 -11.16
C TYR A 37 -1.29 0.29 -11.24
N PRO A 38 -0.92 -0.95 -11.62
CA PRO A 38 -1.82 -2.09 -11.56
C PRO A 38 -2.30 -2.35 -10.13
N VAL A 39 -3.62 -2.42 -9.93
CA VAL A 39 -4.21 -2.79 -8.63
C VAL A 39 -4.14 -4.31 -8.45
N LEU A 40 -3.50 -4.74 -7.37
CA LEU A 40 -3.43 -6.16 -6.99
C LEU A 40 -4.60 -6.57 -6.10
N LYS A 41 -4.99 -5.69 -5.16
CA LYS A 41 -6.00 -6.00 -4.15
C LYS A 41 -6.58 -4.72 -3.55
N GLU A 42 -7.88 -4.75 -3.28
CA GLU A 42 -8.54 -3.75 -2.45
C GLU A 42 -9.00 -4.40 -1.14
N THR A 43 -8.81 -3.72 -0.01
CA THR A 43 -9.19 -4.23 1.30
C THR A 43 -9.57 -3.11 2.26
N TYR A 44 -10.25 -3.46 3.35
CA TYR A 44 -10.50 -2.56 4.46
C TYR A 44 -9.62 -2.94 5.64
N MET A 45 -8.95 -1.94 6.23
CA MET A 45 -8.08 -2.13 7.39
C MET A 45 -8.45 -1.16 8.51
N PRO A 46 -8.28 -1.52 9.79
CA PRO A 46 -8.50 -0.59 10.90
C PRO A 46 -7.60 0.63 10.78
N LYS A 47 -8.18 1.84 10.88
CA LYS A 47 -7.43 3.11 10.85
C LYS A 47 -6.43 3.21 11.99
N TYR A 48 -6.74 2.61 13.14
CA TYR A 48 -5.87 2.64 14.30
C TYR A 48 -4.51 2.00 14.00
N LYS A 49 -3.47 2.84 14.07
CA LYS A 49 -2.07 2.47 13.77
C LYS A 49 -1.88 1.88 12.38
N LEU A 50 -2.64 2.34 11.38
CA LEU A 50 -2.56 1.79 10.03
C LEU A 50 -1.15 1.90 9.46
N ILE A 51 -0.51 3.06 9.57
CA ILE A 51 0.86 3.31 9.08
C ILE A 51 1.86 2.29 9.65
N ASP A 52 1.77 1.98 10.95
CA ASP A 52 2.66 1.00 11.61
C ASP A 52 2.38 -0.43 11.13
N ARG A 53 1.13 -0.72 10.75
CA ARG A 53 0.69 -2.07 10.37
C ARG A 53 0.97 -2.40 8.91
N LEU A 54 0.98 -1.41 8.02
CA LEU A 54 1.24 -1.61 6.59
C LEU A 54 2.55 -2.37 6.33
N PRO A 55 3.72 -1.95 6.85
CA PRO A 55 4.98 -2.68 6.63
C PRO A 55 5.07 -3.99 7.40
N ALA A 56 4.31 -4.15 8.48
CA ALA A 56 4.35 -5.33 9.34
C ALA A 56 3.39 -6.45 8.90
N THR A 57 2.56 -6.20 7.88
CA THR A 57 1.52 -7.14 7.42
C THR A 57 1.89 -7.65 6.04
N GLU A 58 1.72 -8.96 5.82
CA GLU A 58 1.73 -9.52 4.46
C GLU A 58 0.45 -9.08 3.73
N LEU A 59 0.55 -8.02 2.93
CA LEU A 59 -0.59 -7.42 2.22
C LEU A 59 -1.04 -8.28 1.03
N VAL A 60 -0.07 -8.72 0.23
CA VAL A 60 -0.17 -9.64 -0.91
C VAL A 60 1.00 -10.61 -0.82
N SER A 61 0.72 -11.91 -0.97
CA SER A 61 1.78 -12.93 -0.88
C SER A 61 2.76 -12.84 -2.04
N GLY A 62 4.05 -12.96 -1.75
CA GLY A 62 5.14 -12.79 -2.72
C GLY A 62 5.52 -11.35 -3.03
N TYR A 63 4.97 -10.38 -2.28
CA TYR A 63 5.29 -8.95 -2.42
C TYR A 63 5.75 -8.36 -1.08
N LEU A 64 6.68 -7.42 -1.15
CA LEU A 64 7.17 -6.62 -0.03
C LEU A 64 6.56 -5.23 -0.05
N TYR A 65 6.31 -4.68 1.14
CA TYR A 65 5.92 -3.29 1.30
C TYR A 65 7.04 -2.34 0.84
N ASP A 66 6.69 -1.30 0.08
CA ASP A 66 7.62 -0.27 -0.37
C ASP A 66 7.24 1.12 0.18
N TRP A 67 6.08 1.64 -0.23
CA TRP A 67 5.59 2.95 0.19
C TRP A 67 4.07 2.95 0.39
N HIS A 68 3.55 4.02 0.99
CA HIS A 68 2.13 4.31 1.02
C HIS A 68 1.87 5.80 0.82
N GLU A 69 0.72 6.12 0.25
CA GLU A 69 0.19 7.47 0.13
C GLU A 69 -1.04 7.57 1.04
N SER A 70 -0.94 8.46 2.04
CA SER A 70 -2.06 8.78 2.91
C SER A 70 -3.06 9.66 2.15
N PRO A 71 -4.36 9.42 2.27
CA PRO A 71 -5.37 10.24 1.63
C PRO A 71 -5.36 11.67 2.16
N GLU A 72 -5.73 12.63 1.31
CA GLU A 72 -5.88 14.04 1.70
C GLU A 72 -7.06 14.25 2.66
N ASN A 73 -8.15 13.48 2.49
CA ASN A 73 -9.30 13.50 3.38
C ASN A 73 -9.47 12.17 4.12
N ASP A 74 -10.04 12.25 5.31
CA ASP A 74 -10.18 11.10 6.23
C ASP A 74 -11.05 9.94 5.67
N HIS A 75 -11.79 10.19 4.60
CA HIS A 75 -12.67 9.23 3.91
C HIS A 75 -12.13 8.75 2.56
N ASP A 76 -10.99 9.29 2.10
CA ASP A 76 -10.39 8.92 0.83
C ASP A 76 -9.53 7.65 0.97
N VAL A 77 -9.02 7.19 -0.18
CA VAL A 77 -8.35 5.89 -0.32
C VAL A 77 -6.88 5.98 0.06
N TRP A 78 -6.39 4.97 0.78
CA TRP A 78 -4.95 4.75 0.96
C TRP A 78 -4.42 3.95 -0.20
N TYR A 79 -3.37 4.45 -0.85
CA TYR A 79 -2.60 3.66 -1.81
C TYR A 79 -1.38 3.08 -1.14
N VAL A 80 -1.10 1.80 -1.39
CA VAL A 80 0.06 1.11 -0.84
C VAL A 80 0.80 0.42 -1.97
N GLY A 81 2.00 0.92 -2.26
CA GLY A 81 2.91 0.35 -3.23
C GLY A 81 3.60 -0.88 -2.66
N VAL A 82 3.55 -1.98 -3.42
CA VAL A 82 4.27 -3.21 -3.11
C VAL A 82 5.11 -3.65 -4.30
N VAL A 83 6.24 -4.29 -4.00
CA VAL A 83 7.22 -4.76 -4.99
C VAL A 83 7.36 -6.27 -4.91
N LEU A 84 7.54 -6.95 -6.04
CA LEU A 84 7.82 -8.39 -6.05
C LEU A 84 9.04 -8.71 -5.18
N GLU A 85 8.87 -9.65 -4.24
CA GLU A 85 9.89 -10.03 -3.28
C GLU A 85 11.16 -10.56 -3.96
N GLU A 86 11.00 -11.35 -5.01
CA GLU A 86 12.11 -11.91 -5.79
C GLU A 86 13.00 -10.80 -6.37
N LEU A 87 12.40 -9.81 -7.04
CA LEU A 87 13.14 -8.70 -7.62
C LEU A 87 13.83 -7.83 -6.56
N ALA A 88 13.12 -7.52 -5.47
CA ALA A 88 13.67 -6.73 -4.38
C ALA A 88 14.91 -7.41 -3.77
N ASN A 89 14.85 -8.72 -3.55
CA ASN A 89 15.96 -9.51 -3.02
C ASN A 89 17.16 -9.55 -3.99
N GLU A 90 16.92 -9.67 -5.30
CA GLU A 90 17.98 -9.60 -6.31
C GLU A 90 18.70 -8.25 -6.31
N LEU A 91 17.96 -7.14 -6.24
CA LEU A 91 18.52 -5.79 -6.22
C LEU A 91 19.33 -5.52 -4.94
N LEU A 92 18.84 -5.96 -3.79
CA LEU A 92 19.56 -5.85 -2.51
C LEU A 92 20.85 -6.67 -2.51
N ALA A 93 20.82 -7.90 -3.02
CA ALA A 93 22.00 -8.75 -3.11
C ALA A 93 23.09 -8.13 -4.00
N ASN A 94 22.69 -7.54 -5.14
CA ASN A 94 23.62 -6.89 -6.05
C ASN A 94 24.23 -5.60 -5.48
N THR A 95 23.52 -4.91 -4.59
CA THR A 95 24.01 -3.67 -3.95
C THR A 95 25.06 -3.94 -2.87
N ILE A 96 25.06 -5.12 -2.24
CA ILE A 96 26.04 -5.51 -1.21
C ILE A 96 27.39 -5.95 -1.81
N HIS A 97 27.40 -6.31 -3.09
CA HIS A 97 28.59 -6.81 -3.80
C HIS A 97 29.30 -5.77 -4.68
N ALA A 98 28.84 -4.52 -4.69
CA ALA A 98 29.45 -3.38 -5.40
C ALA A 98 30.26 -2.49 -4.45
#